data_AF-A0A4S2QXT9-F1
#
_entry.id   AF-A0A4S2QXT9-F1
#
_cell.length_a   1.000
_cell.length_b   1.000
_cell.length_c   1.000
_cell.angle_alpha   90.00
_cell.angle_beta   90.00
_cell.angle_gamma   90.00
#
_symmetry.space_group_name_H-M   'P 1'
#
loop_
_entity.id
_entity.type
_entity.pdbx_description
1 polymer ?
#
loop_
_entity_poly.entity_id
_entity_poly.type
_entity_poly.pdbx_seq_one_letter_code
_entity_poly.pdbx_strand_id
1 'polypeptide(L)'
;MSYLTVEQRGDLAEAMLPVAAHMAALVHGDGGPEDVQDVLGALTVEQRTALIVVLAGLVDPDQTMDRLLGWLDRDEHGNLTVPAWEDRTRCRDLAPDDESPDEGLVDPVAVRLYLQGIPGVVVSDAEFLLVLEHAEAQGITMNELDRRRGVGRKTHADRVNRLRKRYQRAGLELPPGLATGKGQAQPEFTDAEVVQIRKRAAAGGITDLELAVQSGRTRQAIGRLLSGVSYRHVGGPIRTPHGPKSGAASREEFAGHTGPAPTADMEQAS
;
A
#
# COMPACT_ATOMS: atom_id res chain seq x y z
N MET A 1 15.18 -19.24 25.93
CA MET A 1 14.01 -18.40 25.63
C MET A 1 13.02 -19.27 24.87
N SER A 2 11.84 -19.52 25.43
CA SER A 2 10.81 -20.27 24.72
C SER A 2 10.20 -19.36 23.65
N TYR A 3 10.22 -19.78 22.38
CA TYR A 3 9.62 -19.03 21.29
C TYR A 3 8.12 -19.35 21.24
N LEU A 4 7.33 -18.59 22.00
CA LEU A 4 5.87 -18.62 21.87
C LEU A 4 5.46 -18.14 20.47
N THR A 5 4.47 -18.80 19.87
CA THR A 5 3.87 -18.36 18.62
C THR A 5 3.10 -17.03 18.82
N VAL A 6 2.73 -16.36 17.73
CA VAL A 6 1.91 -15.14 17.80
C VAL A 6 0.59 -15.39 18.52
N GLU A 7 -0.08 -16.50 18.19
CA GLU A 7 -1.34 -16.92 18.81
C GLU A 7 -1.16 -17.19 20.31
N GLN A 8 -0.15 -17.97 20.69
CA GLN A 8 0.15 -18.26 22.10
C GLN A 8 0.48 -17.00 22.92
N ARG A 9 1.09 -15.98 22.31
CA ARG A 9 1.32 -14.69 22.97
C ARG A 9 0.02 -13.92 23.18
N GLY A 10 -0.90 -13.97 22.22
CA GLY A 10 -2.23 -13.39 22.33
C GLY A 10 -3.03 -14.04 23.46
N ASP A 11 -3.10 -15.38 23.45
CA ASP A 11 -3.80 -16.15 24.48
C ASP A 11 -3.21 -15.90 25.87
N LEU A 12 -1.88 -15.82 25.97
CA LEU A 12 -1.21 -15.51 27.23
C LEU A 12 -1.54 -14.09 27.71
N ALA A 13 -1.56 -13.10 26.83
CA ALA A 13 -1.95 -11.73 27.18
C ALA A 13 -3.41 -11.66 27.67
N GLU A 14 -4.33 -12.35 26.99
CA GLU A 14 -5.74 -12.43 27.40
C GLU A 14 -5.88 -13.10 28.77
N ALA A 15 -5.16 -14.22 29.00
CA ALA A 15 -5.15 -14.91 30.28
C ALA A 15 -4.60 -14.06 31.43
N MET A 16 -3.76 -13.06 31.14
CA MET A 16 -3.22 -12.14 32.15
C MET A 16 -4.15 -10.96 32.48
N LEU A 17 -5.25 -10.73 31.76
CA LEU A 17 -6.17 -9.61 32.04
C LEU A 17 -6.73 -9.63 33.48
N PRO A 18 -7.21 -10.77 34.03
CA PRO A 18 -7.69 -10.79 35.41
C PRO A 18 -6.59 -10.50 36.43
N VAL A 19 -5.36 -10.96 36.16
CA VAL A 19 -4.20 -10.73 37.02
C VAL A 19 -3.80 -9.25 36.98
N ALA A 20 -3.81 -8.64 35.80
CA ALA A 20 -3.55 -7.20 35.63
C ALA A 20 -4.60 -6.35 36.35
N ALA A 21 -5.88 -6.69 36.24
CA ALA A 21 -6.96 -6.01 36.94
C ALA A 21 -6.84 -6.16 38.48
N HIS A 22 -6.49 -7.35 38.96
CA HIS A 22 -6.25 -7.58 40.38
C HIS A 22 -5.05 -6.77 40.89
N MET A 23 -3.95 -6.76 40.15
CA MET A 23 -2.77 -5.97 40.46
C MET A 23 -3.09 -4.48 40.49
N ALA A 24 -3.83 -3.96 39.51
CA ALA A 24 -4.30 -2.58 39.53
C ALA A 24 -5.13 -2.27 40.79
N ALA A 25 -6.04 -3.16 41.18
CA ALA A 25 -6.85 -2.97 42.39
C ALA A 25 -6.01 -2.98 43.67
N LEU A 26 -5.02 -3.87 43.80
CA LEU A 26 -4.09 -3.89 44.93
C LEU A 26 -3.31 -2.57 45.01
N VAL A 27 -2.78 -2.15 43.86
CA VAL A 27 -1.90 -1.00 43.73
C VAL A 27 -2.64 0.34 43.93
N HIS A 28 -3.88 0.45 43.46
CA HIS A 28 -4.71 1.64 43.64
C HIS A 28 -5.51 1.66 44.96
N GLY A 29 -5.54 0.55 45.69
CA GLY A 29 -6.38 0.36 46.87
C GLY A 29 -5.58 0.03 48.12
N ASP A 30 -6.04 -1.01 48.84
CA ASP A 30 -5.57 -1.38 50.18
C ASP A 30 -4.34 -2.31 50.16
N GLY A 31 -3.84 -2.68 48.97
CA GLY A 31 -2.73 -3.62 48.85
C GLY A 31 -1.40 -3.02 49.28
N GLY A 32 -0.61 -3.78 50.04
CA GLY A 32 0.75 -3.46 50.38
C GLY A 32 1.78 -4.00 49.37
N PRO A 33 3.06 -3.64 49.52
CA PRO A 33 4.15 -4.22 48.71
C PRO A 33 4.22 -5.74 48.80
N GLU A 34 3.85 -6.32 49.95
CA GLU A 34 3.82 -7.78 50.17
C GLU A 34 2.78 -8.46 49.28
N ASP A 35 1.56 -7.91 49.16
CA ASP A 35 0.51 -8.46 48.29
C ASP A 35 0.91 -8.41 46.82
N VAL A 36 1.55 -7.32 46.39
CA VAL A 36 2.10 -7.19 45.03
C VAL A 36 3.20 -8.23 44.79
N GLN A 37 4.08 -8.43 45.76
CA GLN A 37 5.14 -9.42 45.67
C GLN A 37 4.59 -10.84 45.59
N ASP A 38 3.54 -11.16 46.34
CA ASP A 38 2.89 -12.47 46.32
C ASP A 38 2.28 -12.76 44.94
N VAL A 39 1.57 -11.79 44.35
CA VAL A 39 1.04 -11.93 42.99
C VAL A 39 2.17 -12.14 41.97
N LEU A 40 3.24 -11.34 42.04
CA LEU A 40 4.37 -11.47 41.11
C LEU A 40 5.18 -12.76 41.32
N GLY A 41 5.28 -13.24 42.55
CA GLY A 41 6.02 -14.45 42.92
C GLY A 41 5.36 -15.73 42.39
N ALA A 42 4.05 -15.71 42.19
CA ALA A 42 3.30 -16.82 41.62
C ALA A 42 3.45 -16.97 40.09
N LEU A 43 4.00 -15.95 39.41
CA LEU A 43 4.06 -15.90 37.94
C LEU A 43 5.40 -16.38 37.36
N THR A 44 5.31 -17.11 36.25
CA THR A 44 6.49 -17.45 35.44
C THR A 44 7.14 -16.20 34.82
N VAL A 45 8.34 -16.36 34.26
CA VAL A 45 9.02 -15.24 33.57
C VAL A 45 8.19 -14.78 32.38
N GLU A 46 7.66 -15.72 31.59
CA GLU A 46 6.82 -15.44 30.43
C GLU A 46 5.52 -14.73 30.82
N GLN A 47 4.87 -15.17 31.91
CA GLN A 47 3.66 -14.53 32.43
C GLN A 47 3.95 -13.11 32.93
N ARG A 48 5.09 -12.88 33.61
CA ARG A 48 5.50 -11.53 34.03
C ARG A 48 5.75 -10.61 32.84
N THR A 49 6.41 -11.09 31.79
CA THR A 49 6.58 -10.31 30.55
C THR A 49 5.23 -9.99 29.90
N ALA A 50 4.32 -10.96 29.80
CA ALA A 50 2.98 -10.72 29.26
C ALA A 50 2.19 -9.73 30.12
N LEU A 51 2.27 -9.84 31.46
CA LEU A 51 1.61 -8.94 32.40
C LEU A 51 2.09 -7.49 32.22
N ILE A 52 3.39 -7.26 32.01
CA ILE A 52 3.92 -5.91 31.72
C ILE A 52 3.28 -5.32 30.47
N VAL A 53 3.17 -6.12 29.39
CA VAL A 53 2.56 -5.67 28.13
C VAL A 53 1.07 -5.36 28.33
N VAL A 54 0.34 -6.20 29.07
CA VAL A 54 -1.08 -5.99 29.36
C VAL A 54 -1.30 -4.74 30.21
N LEU A 55 -0.52 -4.57 31.29
CA LEU A 55 -0.59 -3.37 32.13
C LEU A 55 -0.28 -2.10 31.33
N ALA A 56 0.73 -2.13 30.46
CA ALA A 56 1.03 -1.01 29.56
C ALA A 56 -0.12 -0.72 28.59
N GLY A 57 -0.80 -1.76 28.09
CA GLY A 57 -1.97 -1.61 27.20
C GLY A 57 -3.23 -1.08 27.89
N LEU A 58 -3.33 -1.16 29.23
CA LEU A 58 -4.43 -0.58 30.01
C LEU A 58 -4.24 0.91 30.31
N VAL A 59 -3.02 1.42 30.15
CA VAL A 59 -2.71 2.84 30.35
C VAL A 59 -3.24 3.65 29.18
N ASP A 60 -4.00 4.70 29.46
CA ASP A 60 -4.43 5.67 28.46
C ASP A 60 -3.26 6.62 28.13
N PRO A 61 -2.66 6.54 26.93
CA PRO A 61 -1.48 7.32 26.58
C PRO A 61 -1.75 8.83 26.43
N ASP A 62 -3.03 9.26 26.41
CA ASP A 62 -3.41 10.68 26.39
C ASP A 62 -3.53 11.30 27.79
N GLN A 63 -3.48 10.50 28.86
CA GLN A 63 -3.53 11.03 30.22
C GLN A 63 -2.21 11.74 30.59
N THR A 64 -2.36 12.79 31.39
CA THR A 64 -1.22 13.50 31.98
C THR A 64 -0.55 12.62 33.02
N MET A 65 0.77 12.76 33.15
CA MET A 65 1.54 11.99 34.12
C MET A 65 1.02 12.17 35.55
N ASP A 66 0.64 13.40 35.89
CA ASP A 66 0.02 13.77 37.16
C ASP A 66 -1.15 12.84 37.54
N ARG A 67 -2.03 12.59 36.57
CA ARG A 67 -3.18 11.70 36.75
C ARG A 67 -2.77 10.23 36.79
N LEU A 68 -1.78 9.84 35.99
CA LEU A 68 -1.34 8.46 35.84
C LEU A 68 -0.52 7.95 37.01
N LEU A 69 0.20 8.80 37.74
CA LEU A 69 1.04 8.37 38.86
C LEU A 69 0.69 9.09 40.17
N GLY A 70 -0.34 9.94 40.21
CA GLY A 70 -0.79 10.62 41.43
C GLY A 70 -1.24 9.68 42.56
N TRP A 71 -1.28 8.36 42.30
CA TRP A 71 -1.54 7.31 43.30
C TRP A 71 -0.26 6.64 43.85
N LEU A 72 0.92 6.93 43.29
CA LEU A 72 2.19 6.31 43.68
C LEU A 72 2.92 7.04 44.81
N ASP A 73 2.65 8.32 45.02
CA ASP A 73 3.36 9.10 46.02
C ASP A 73 2.49 9.28 47.27
N ARG A 74 3.10 9.09 48.44
CA ARG A 74 2.45 9.20 49.74
C ARG A 74 3.28 10.11 50.64
N ASP A 75 2.64 11.03 51.34
CA ASP A 75 3.32 11.83 52.36
C ASP A 75 3.76 10.97 53.56
N GLU A 76 4.50 11.61 54.47
CA GLU A 76 4.91 11.05 55.76
C GLU A 76 3.73 10.62 56.67
N HIS A 77 2.50 10.98 56.31
CA HIS A 77 1.28 10.61 57.01
C HIS A 77 0.48 9.52 56.27
N GLY A 78 1.00 9.01 55.15
CA GLY A 78 0.37 7.97 54.34
C GLY A 78 -0.77 8.47 53.44
N ASN A 79 -0.99 9.78 53.34
CA ASN A 79 -1.94 10.35 52.38
C ASN A 79 -1.30 10.38 50.99
N LEU A 80 -2.11 10.18 49.95
CA LEU A 80 -1.64 10.34 48.58
C LEU A 80 -1.18 11.79 48.36
N THR A 81 0.12 11.98 48.14
CA THR A 81 0.64 13.23 47.63
C THR A 81 0.70 13.13 46.13
N VAL A 82 0.10 14.10 45.46
CA VAL A 82 0.35 14.30 44.04
C VAL A 82 1.61 15.16 43.99
N PRO A 83 2.75 14.65 43.51
CA PRO A 83 3.92 15.50 43.32
C PRO A 83 3.49 16.69 42.48
N ALA A 84 4.02 17.88 42.74
CA ALA A 84 3.74 19.05 41.91
C ALA A 84 4.41 18.91 40.54
N TRP A 85 3.93 17.95 39.75
CA TRP A 85 4.18 17.88 38.33
C TRP A 85 3.27 18.93 37.72
N GLU A 86 3.74 20.17 37.75
CA GLU A 86 3.21 21.25 36.91
C GLU A 86 3.26 20.88 35.41
N ASP A 87 3.90 19.75 35.11
CA ASP A 87 4.08 19.20 33.80
C ASP A 87 2.78 18.55 33.26
N ARG A 88 2.18 19.24 32.29
CA ARG A 88 1.04 18.75 31.49
C ARG A 88 1.46 17.70 30.45
N THR A 89 2.70 17.25 30.49
CA THR A 89 3.24 16.21 29.60
C THR A 89 2.39 14.94 29.70
N ARG A 90 1.97 14.45 28.54
CA ARG A 90 1.19 13.21 28.45
C ARG A 90 2.14 12.02 28.50
N CYS A 91 1.63 10.86 28.89
CA CYS A 91 2.44 9.63 28.89
C CYS A 91 3.12 9.36 27.53
N ARG A 92 2.42 9.63 26.42
CA ARG A 92 2.97 9.46 25.07
C ARG A 92 4.15 10.39 24.75
N ASP A 93 4.20 11.56 25.38
CA ASP A 93 5.22 12.58 25.11
C ASP A 93 6.53 12.28 25.86
N LEU A 94 6.48 11.37 26.85
CA LEU A 94 7.66 10.88 27.58
C LEU A 94 8.32 9.68 26.92
N ALA A 95 7.61 8.97 26.04
CA ALA A 95 8.28 8.02 25.18
C ALA A 95 9.33 8.83 24.40
N PRO A 96 10.60 8.38 24.34
CA PRO A 96 11.54 9.02 23.43
C PRO A 96 10.84 9.07 22.07
N ASP A 97 10.86 10.24 21.43
CA ASP A 97 10.57 10.32 20.00
C ASP A 97 11.57 9.35 19.37
N ASP A 98 11.14 8.10 19.17
CA ASP A 98 11.98 7.05 18.61
C ASP A 98 12.57 7.68 17.37
N GLU A 99 13.90 7.85 17.38
CA GLU A 99 14.65 8.43 16.28
C GLU A 99 14.04 7.82 15.03
N SER A 100 13.41 8.69 14.22
CA SER A 100 12.54 8.32 13.11
C SER A 100 13.02 7.01 12.50
N PRO A 101 12.22 5.93 12.57
CA PRO A 101 12.69 4.55 12.42
C PRO A 101 13.72 4.52 11.30
N ASP A 102 14.97 4.24 11.69
CA ASP A 102 16.19 4.26 10.87
C ASP A 102 15.81 4.04 9.41
N GLU A 103 16.00 5.01 8.50
CA GLU A 103 15.31 5.26 7.18
C GLU A 103 15.22 4.06 6.18
N GLY A 104 14.87 2.89 6.66
CA GLY A 104 15.15 1.58 6.09
C GLY A 104 14.54 0.44 6.90
N LEU A 105 14.15 0.64 8.16
CA LEU A 105 13.29 -0.29 8.89
C LEU A 105 11.89 -0.22 8.31
N VAL A 106 11.48 -1.33 7.70
CA VAL A 106 10.15 -1.49 7.12
C VAL A 106 9.21 -2.01 8.21
N ASP A 107 8.09 -1.33 8.43
CA ASP A 107 6.99 -1.90 9.20
C ASP A 107 6.12 -2.84 8.32
N PRO A 108 6.21 -4.18 8.49
CA PRO A 108 5.40 -5.12 7.72
C PRO A 108 3.89 -4.99 8.03
N VAL A 109 3.52 -4.44 9.19
CA VAL A 109 2.13 -4.20 9.56
C VAL A 109 1.56 -3.05 8.75
N ALA A 110 2.28 -1.92 8.65
CA ALA A 110 1.89 -0.81 7.79
C ALA A 110 1.75 -1.25 6.32
N VAL A 111 2.69 -2.02 5.78
CA VAL A 111 2.61 -2.59 4.41
C VAL A 111 1.34 -3.43 4.21
N ARG A 112 1.03 -4.33 5.16
CA ARG A 112 -0.16 -5.18 5.10
C ARG A 112 -1.46 -4.37 5.18
N LEU A 113 -1.56 -3.44 6.13
CA LEU A 113 -2.73 -2.57 6.29
C LEU A 113 -2.92 -1.67 5.06
N TYR A 114 -1.83 -1.23 4.44
CA TYR A 114 -1.86 -0.46 3.21
C TYR A 114 -2.46 -1.24 2.05
N LEU A 115 -2.03 -2.49 1.84
CA LEU A 115 -2.56 -3.41 0.81
C LEU A 115 -4.04 -3.75 0.99
N GLN A 116 -4.49 -3.81 2.24
CA GLN A 116 -5.90 -4.01 2.61
C GLN A 116 -6.77 -2.78 2.33
N GLY A 117 -6.16 -1.61 2.06
CA GLY A 117 -6.90 -0.38 1.77
C GLY A 117 -7.31 0.42 3.01
N ILE A 118 -6.77 0.11 4.20
CA ILE A 118 -7.19 0.77 5.45
C ILE A 118 -6.82 2.26 5.40
N PRO A 119 -7.80 3.20 5.46
CA PRO A 119 -7.53 4.63 5.33
C PRO A 119 -6.62 5.14 6.46
N GLY A 120 -5.88 6.22 6.20
CA GLY A 120 -5.00 6.85 7.19
C GLY A 120 -3.64 6.17 7.40
N VAL A 121 -3.43 4.95 6.92
CA VAL A 121 -2.12 4.29 6.96
C VAL A 121 -1.14 5.04 6.05
N VAL A 122 -0.11 5.63 6.65
CA VAL A 122 1.02 6.25 5.96
C VAL A 122 2.10 5.19 5.82
N VAL A 123 2.74 5.14 4.65
CA VAL A 123 3.88 4.26 4.40
C VAL A 123 5.05 5.06 3.87
N SER A 124 6.24 4.77 4.38
CA SER A 124 7.50 5.28 3.88
C SER A 124 7.73 4.84 2.44
N ASP A 125 8.76 5.37 1.80
CA ASP A 125 9.07 4.95 0.44
C ASP A 125 9.65 3.53 0.37
N ALA A 126 10.39 3.10 1.39
CA ALA A 126 10.87 1.72 1.50
C ALA A 126 9.70 0.73 1.67
N GLU A 127 8.76 1.04 2.57
CA GLU A 127 7.54 0.27 2.75
C GLU A 127 6.67 0.25 1.48
N PHE A 128 6.59 1.39 0.78
CA PHE A 128 5.84 1.45 -0.46
C PHE A 128 6.43 0.55 -1.56
N LEU A 129 7.74 0.34 -1.59
CA LEU A 129 8.35 -0.63 -2.52
C LEU A 129 7.89 -2.06 -2.23
N LEU A 130 7.84 -2.44 -0.95
CA LEU A 130 7.34 -3.75 -0.55
C LEU A 130 5.83 -3.90 -0.79
N VAL A 131 5.06 -2.81 -0.64
CA VAL A 131 3.65 -2.80 -1.08
C VAL A 131 3.55 -3.16 -2.56
N LEU A 132 4.41 -2.61 -3.42
CA LEU A 132 4.37 -2.92 -4.87
C LEU A 132 4.74 -4.38 -5.15
N GLU A 133 5.77 -4.90 -4.49
CA GLU A 133 6.19 -6.30 -4.62
C GLU A 133 5.07 -7.27 -4.19
N HIS A 134 4.47 -7.04 -3.03
CA HIS A 134 3.36 -7.86 -2.55
C HIS A 134 2.09 -7.69 -3.40
N ALA A 135 1.82 -6.48 -3.91
CA ALA A 135 0.69 -6.25 -4.82
C ALA A 135 0.88 -7.04 -6.12
N GLU A 136 2.09 -7.04 -6.70
CA GLU A 136 2.42 -7.84 -7.88
C GLU A 136 2.25 -9.34 -7.62
N ALA A 137 2.76 -9.84 -6.49
CA ALA A 137 2.60 -11.23 -6.08
C ALA A 137 1.12 -11.64 -5.92
N GLN A 138 0.24 -10.69 -5.56
CA GLN A 138 -1.21 -10.90 -5.44
C GLN A 138 -2.00 -10.60 -6.73
N GLY A 139 -1.33 -10.21 -7.82
CA GLY A 139 -1.98 -9.81 -9.07
C GLY A 139 -2.79 -8.50 -8.97
N ILE A 140 -2.52 -7.68 -7.95
CA ILE A 140 -3.19 -6.41 -7.72
C ILE A 140 -2.55 -5.33 -8.61
N THR A 141 -3.33 -4.81 -9.55
CA THR A 141 -2.88 -3.71 -10.41
C THR A 141 -2.84 -2.38 -9.66
N MET A 142 -2.02 -1.42 -10.12
CA MET A 142 -1.95 -0.09 -9.47
C MET A 142 -3.27 0.69 -9.48
N ASN A 143 -4.10 0.50 -10.51
CA ASN A 143 -5.43 1.10 -10.54
C ASN A 143 -6.36 0.51 -9.47
N GLU A 144 -6.20 -0.79 -9.19
CA GLU A 144 -6.93 -1.44 -8.10
C GLU A 144 -6.41 -0.99 -6.73
N LEU A 145 -5.09 -0.80 -6.59
CA LEU A 145 -4.49 -0.22 -5.39
C LEU A 145 -4.99 1.22 -5.14
N ASP A 146 -5.04 2.07 -6.18
CA ASP A 146 -5.65 3.41 -6.11
C ASP A 146 -7.11 3.34 -5.62
N ARG A 147 -7.89 2.40 -6.18
CA ARG A 147 -9.31 2.20 -5.83
C ARG A 147 -9.48 1.77 -4.38
N ARG A 148 -8.72 0.78 -3.92
CA ARG A 148 -8.77 0.29 -2.52
C ARG A 148 -8.44 1.38 -1.52
N ARG A 149 -7.50 2.26 -1.86
CA ARG A 149 -7.10 3.40 -1.02
C ARG A 149 -8.05 4.59 -1.12
N GLY A 150 -9.03 4.57 -2.02
CA GLY A 150 -9.91 5.71 -2.26
C GLY A 150 -9.18 6.95 -2.77
N VAL A 151 -8.01 6.78 -3.42
CA VAL A 151 -7.22 7.89 -3.97
C VAL A 151 -7.53 8.11 -5.45
N GLY A 152 -7.14 9.27 -5.97
CA GLY A 152 -7.29 9.60 -7.39
C GLY A 152 -6.58 8.58 -8.28
N ARG A 153 -7.13 8.34 -9.49
CA ARG A 153 -6.49 7.45 -10.48
C ARG A 153 -5.07 7.91 -10.79
N LYS A 154 -4.15 6.95 -10.92
CA LYS A 154 -2.71 7.13 -11.19
C LYS A 154 -1.89 7.69 -10.03
N THR A 155 -2.46 7.86 -8.83
CA THR A 155 -1.72 8.39 -7.68
C THR A 155 -0.50 7.53 -7.36
N HIS A 156 -0.67 6.21 -7.28
CA HIS A 156 0.46 5.29 -7.05
C HIS A 156 1.44 5.25 -8.23
N ALA A 157 0.94 5.35 -9.46
CA ALA A 157 1.81 5.40 -10.65
C ALA A 157 2.70 6.65 -10.67
N ASP A 158 2.15 7.80 -10.26
CA ASP A 158 2.90 9.05 -10.15
C ASP A 158 3.90 8.99 -8.99
N ARG A 159 3.54 8.35 -7.87
CA ARG A 159 4.47 8.06 -6.77
C ARG A 159 5.65 7.20 -7.24
N VAL A 160 5.40 6.10 -7.96
CA VAL A 160 6.43 5.26 -8.58
C VAL A 160 7.34 6.06 -9.53
N ASN A 161 6.76 6.93 -10.36
CA ASN A 161 7.55 7.76 -11.27
C ASN A 161 8.45 8.77 -10.53
N ARG A 162 7.98 9.32 -9.40
CA ARG A 162 8.80 10.17 -8.53
C ARG A 162 9.94 9.38 -7.89
N LEU A 163 9.66 8.18 -7.37
CA LEU A 163 10.68 7.28 -6.82
C LEU A 163 11.76 6.95 -7.85
N ARG A 164 11.37 6.53 -9.05
CA ARG A 164 12.30 6.25 -10.15
C ARG A 164 13.22 7.42 -10.45
N LYS A 165 12.67 8.64 -10.58
CA LYS A 165 13.46 9.85 -10.82
C LYS A 165 14.42 10.14 -9.67
N ARG A 166 14.02 9.90 -8.41
CA ARG A 166 14.88 10.12 -7.24
C ARG A 166 16.05 9.12 -7.23
N TYR A 167 15.78 7.83 -7.41
CA TYR A 167 16.81 6.79 -7.49
C TYR A 167 17.80 7.06 -8.62
N GLN A 168 17.31 7.42 -9.80
CA GLN A 168 18.14 7.78 -10.94
C GLN A 168 19.06 8.98 -10.65
N ARG A 169 18.55 10.02 -9.98
CA ARG A 169 19.37 11.19 -9.58
C ARG A 169 20.41 10.85 -8.52
N ALA A 170 20.08 9.91 -7.63
CA ALA A 170 20.99 9.44 -6.58
C ALA A 170 22.02 8.43 -7.10
N GLY A 171 21.92 7.98 -8.36
CA GLY A 171 22.78 6.91 -8.90
C GLY A 171 22.54 5.55 -8.24
N LEU A 172 21.39 5.36 -7.59
CA LEU A 172 21.01 4.11 -6.94
C LEU A 172 20.34 3.17 -7.93
N GLU A 173 20.60 1.88 -7.80
CA GLU A 173 19.92 0.86 -8.59
C GLU A 173 18.44 0.80 -8.22
N LEU A 174 17.58 0.73 -9.25
CA LEU A 174 16.15 0.59 -9.04
C LEU A 174 15.83 -0.85 -8.62
N PRO A 175 15.01 -1.05 -7.57
CA PRO A 175 14.43 -2.34 -7.28
C PRO A 175 13.71 -2.93 -8.51
N PRO A 176 13.78 -4.26 -8.73
CA PRO A 176 13.25 -4.90 -9.94
C PRO A 176 11.76 -4.60 -10.20
N GLY A 177 10.94 -4.51 -9.14
CA GLY A 177 9.52 -4.14 -9.25
C GLY A 177 9.27 -2.70 -9.75
N LEU A 178 10.24 -1.80 -9.63
CA LEU A 178 10.15 -0.44 -10.17
C LEU A 178 10.73 -0.29 -11.59
N ALA A 179 11.55 -1.25 -12.03
CA ALA A 179 12.27 -1.19 -13.29
C ALA A 179 11.34 -1.28 -14.50
N THR A 180 10.16 -1.91 -14.36
CA THR A 180 9.15 -2.15 -15.41
C THR A 180 8.33 -0.92 -15.79
N GLY A 181 8.90 0.29 -15.64
CA GLY A 181 8.29 1.49 -16.18
C GLY A 181 8.11 1.42 -17.70
N LYS A 182 7.11 2.14 -18.23
CA LYS A 182 6.82 2.39 -19.67
C LYS A 182 8.00 2.86 -20.53
N GLY A 183 9.21 2.95 -19.98
CA GLY A 183 10.45 3.34 -20.64
C GLY A 183 11.53 2.27 -20.71
N GLN A 184 11.40 1.11 -20.05
CA GLN A 184 12.19 -0.04 -20.48
C GLN A 184 11.62 -0.46 -21.83
N ALA A 185 12.38 -0.14 -22.89
CA ALA A 185 12.10 -0.63 -24.22
C ALA A 185 11.84 -2.13 -24.08
N GLN A 186 10.59 -2.56 -24.31
CA GLN A 186 10.33 -3.98 -24.43
C GLN A 186 11.35 -4.52 -25.42
N PRO A 187 12.05 -5.63 -25.11
CA PRO A 187 13.15 -6.09 -25.93
C PRO A 187 12.70 -6.13 -27.39
N GLU A 188 13.52 -5.59 -28.28
CA GLU A 188 13.17 -5.58 -29.70
C GLU A 188 12.91 -7.01 -30.17
N PHE A 189 11.99 -7.18 -31.13
CA PHE A 189 11.74 -8.48 -31.71
C PHE A 189 13.02 -8.94 -32.40
N THR A 190 13.41 -10.19 -32.18
CA THR A 190 14.46 -10.79 -32.99
C THR A 190 13.94 -10.97 -34.42
N ASP A 191 14.83 -10.90 -35.42
CA ASP A 191 14.44 -11.09 -36.82
C ASP A 191 13.72 -12.44 -37.03
N ALA A 192 14.13 -13.49 -36.31
CA ALA A 192 13.47 -14.80 -36.35
C ALA A 192 12.03 -14.75 -35.83
N GLU A 193 11.76 -14.06 -34.72
CA GLU A 193 10.41 -13.86 -34.19
C GLU A 193 9.54 -13.06 -35.15
N VAL A 194 10.09 -12.02 -35.78
CA VAL A 194 9.37 -11.22 -36.79
C VAL A 194 8.89 -12.12 -37.93
N VAL A 195 9.76 -12.98 -38.47
CA VAL A 195 9.40 -13.94 -39.54
C VAL A 195 8.30 -14.90 -39.07
N GLN A 196 8.39 -15.42 -37.84
CA GLN A 196 7.39 -16.35 -37.30
C GLN A 196 6.02 -15.69 -37.12
N ILE A 197 5.98 -14.49 -36.54
CA ILE A 197 4.74 -13.72 -36.36
C ILE A 197 4.11 -13.41 -37.72
N ARG A 198 4.93 -13.01 -38.70
CA ARG A 198 4.48 -12.74 -40.07
C ARG A 198 3.92 -14.01 -40.73
N LYS A 199 4.63 -15.13 -40.68
CA LYS A 199 4.15 -16.41 -41.24
C LYS A 199 2.79 -16.83 -40.64
N ARG A 200 2.63 -16.71 -39.33
CA ARG A 200 1.35 -17.00 -38.65
C ARG A 200 0.23 -16.06 -39.10
N ALA A 201 0.50 -14.77 -39.21
CA ALA A 201 -0.48 -13.81 -39.69
C ALA A 201 -0.87 -14.04 -41.16
N ALA A 202 0.08 -14.44 -42.01
CA ALA A 202 -0.15 -14.74 -43.42
C ALA A 202 -0.98 -16.01 -43.64
N ALA A 203 -0.87 -16.99 -42.73
CA ALA A 203 -1.71 -18.19 -42.75
C ALA A 203 -3.19 -17.88 -42.50
N GLY A 204 -3.52 -16.69 -41.97
CA GLY A 204 -4.89 -16.29 -41.65
C GLY A 204 -5.41 -16.91 -40.35
N GLY A 205 -6.65 -16.55 -39.98
CA GLY A 205 -7.35 -17.16 -38.84
C GLY A 205 -6.88 -16.72 -37.43
N ILE A 206 -5.86 -15.86 -37.33
CA ILE A 206 -5.38 -15.32 -36.04
C ILE A 206 -5.46 -13.79 -36.06
N THR A 207 -6.00 -13.23 -35.00
CA THR A 207 -6.14 -11.78 -34.80
C THR A 207 -4.86 -11.14 -34.24
N ASP A 208 -4.71 -9.82 -34.44
CA ASP A 208 -3.56 -9.07 -33.89
C ASP A 208 -3.51 -9.13 -32.35
N LEU A 209 -4.67 -9.27 -31.71
CA LEU A 209 -4.77 -9.38 -30.25
C LEU A 209 -4.19 -10.72 -29.77
N GLU A 210 -4.51 -11.82 -30.46
CA GLU A 210 -3.97 -13.13 -30.13
C GLU A 210 -2.45 -13.20 -30.35
N LEU A 211 -1.95 -12.64 -31.45
CA LEU A 211 -0.51 -12.53 -31.70
C LEU A 211 0.19 -11.67 -30.63
N ALA A 212 -0.45 -10.59 -30.18
CA ALA A 212 0.05 -9.73 -29.11
C ALA A 212 0.15 -10.48 -27.77
N VAL A 213 -0.88 -11.25 -27.41
CA VAL A 213 -0.87 -12.09 -26.20
C VAL A 213 0.23 -13.16 -26.29
N GLN A 214 0.34 -13.87 -27.42
CA GLN A 214 1.34 -14.93 -27.61
C GLN A 214 2.79 -14.42 -27.55
N SER A 215 3.03 -13.18 -27.98
CA SER A 215 4.38 -12.60 -28.02
C SER A 215 4.69 -11.69 -26.82
N GLY A 216 3.76 -11.51 -25.89
CA GLY A 216 3.92 -10.59 -24.76
C GLY A 216 4.12 -9.12 -25.20
N ARG A 217 3.51 -8.74 -26.33
CA ARG A 217 3.71 -7.43 -26.96
C ARG A 217 2.39 -6.70 -27.13
N THR A 218 2.45 -5.40 -27.35
CA THR A 218 1.22 -4.62 -27.56
C THR A 218 0.63 -4.88 -28.94
N ARG A 219 -0.71 -4.83 -29.06
CA ARG A 219 -1.42 -4.94 -30.35
C ARG A 219 -0.91 -3.92 -31.39
N GLN A 220 -0.56 -2.72 -30.95
CA GLN A 220 0.01 -1.68 -31.81
C GLN A 220 1.40 -2.07 -32.34
N ALA A 221 2.26 -2.67 -31.50
CA ALA A 221 3.57 -3.15 -31.93
C ALA A 221 3.43 -4.25 -33.00
N ILE A 222 2.50 -5.19 -32.81
CA ILE A 222 2.18 -6.22 -33.81
C ILE A 222 1.66 -5.59 -35.11
N GLY A 223 0.74 -4.64 -35.03
CA GLY A 223 0.23 -3.93 -36.22
C GLY A 223 1.34 -3.20 -37.00
N ARG A 224 2.28 -2.54 -36.31
CA ARG A 224 3.45 -1.89 -36.95
C ARG A 224 4.42 -2.91 -37.55
N LEU A 225 4.60 -4.05 -36.91
CA LEU A 225 5.42 -5.16 -37.40
C LEU A 225 4.82 -5.78 -38.67
N LEU A 226 3.51 -6.04 -38.69
CA LEU A 226 2.81 -6.68 -39.82
C LEU A 226 2.64 -5.76 -41.03
N SER A 227 2.49 -4.45 -40.80
CA SER A 227 2.46 -3.43 -41.86
C SER A 227 3.85 -3.05 -42.39
N GLY A 228 4.92 -3.63 -41.83
CA GLY A 228 6.31 -3.31 -42.20
C GLY A 228 6.70 -1.87 -41.88
N VAL A 229 6.03 -1.20 -40.93
CA VAL A 229 6.49 0.09 -40.41
C VAL A 229 7.73 -0.12 -39.57
N SER A 230 7.75 -1.18 -38.76
CA SER A 230 8.94 -1.68 -38.06
C SER A 230 9.47 -2.95 -38.72
N TYR A 231 10.77 -3.22 -38.58
CA TYR A 231 11.46 -4.41 -39.13
C TYR A 231 11.26 -4.57 -40.65
N ARG A 232 11.54 -3.50 -41.42
CA ARG A 232 11.42 -3.48 -42.90
C ARG A 232 12.36 -4.46 -43.57
N HIS A 233 13.53 -4.70 -42.98
CA HIS A 233 14.58 -5.57 -43.51
C HIS A 233 14.22 -7.06 -43.43
N VAL A 234 13.19 -7.44 -42.67
CA VAL A 234 12.89 -8.85 -42.38
C VAL A 234 11.59 -9.28 -43.06
N GLY A 235 11.64 -9.81 -44.28
CA GLY A 235 10.51 -10.57 -44.88
C GLY A 235 9.31 -9.76 -45.39
N GLY A 236 9.41 -8.43 -45.53
CA GLY A 236 8.41 -7.57 -46.20
C GLY A 236 7.04 -7.43 -45.50
N PRO A 237 6.29 -6.34 -45.75
CA PRO A 237 4.97 -6.13 -45.16
C PRO A 237 3.95 -7.15 -45.68
N ILE A 238 3.13 -7.72 -44.78
CA ILE A 238 2.02 -8.60 -45.16
C ILE A 238 0.77 -7.78 -45.46
N ARG A 239 0.58 -6.69 -44.70
CA ARG A 239 -0.57 -5.81 -44.87
C ARG A 239 -0.16 -4.59 -45.64
N THR A 240 -0.99 -4.22 -46.61
CA THR A 240 -0.90 -2.93 -47.26
C THR A 240 -0.97 -1.86 -46.17
N PRO A 241 -0.01 -0.92 -46.10
CA PRO A 241 -0.08 0.17 -45.15
C PRO A 241 -1.42 0.88 -45.33
N HIS A 242 -2.12 1.16 -44.22
CA HIS A 242 -3.30 2.01 -44.31
C HIS A 242 -2.85 3.35 -44.88
N GLY A 243 -3.42 3.70 -46.03
CA GLY A 243 -3.21 5.01 -46.62
C GLY A 243 -3.56 6.10 -45.62
N PRO A 244 -3.01 7.32 -45.80
CA PRO A 244 -3.41 8.45 -44.98
C PRO A 244 -4.94 8.55 -45.03
N LYS A 245 -5.60 8.58 -43.85
CA LYS A 245 -7.04 8.85 -43.78
C LYS A 245 -7.27 10.15 -44.56
N SER A 246 -8.05 10.09 -45.64
CA SER A 246 -8.38 11.28 -46.40
C SER A 246 -9.06 12.27 -45.45
N GLY A 247 -8.40 13.39 -45.15
CA GLY A 247 -8.91 14.39 -44.21
C GLY A 247 -10.25 15.00 -44.64
N ALA A 248 -10.66 14.79 -45.90
CA ALA A 248 -11.91 15.28 -46.46
C ALA A 248 -13.16 14.60 -45.87
N ALA A 249 -13.15 13.27 -45.68
CA ALA A 249 -14.35 12.56 -45.24
C ALA A 249 -14.78 12.89 -43.80
N SER A 250 -13.81 13.13 -42.90
CA SER A 250 -14.12 13.39 -41.48
C SER A 250 -14.68 14.78 -41.20
N ARG A 251 -14.50 15.76 -42.10
CA ARG A 251 -15.08 17.10 -41.95
C ARG A 251 -16.44 17.21 -42.62
N GLU A 252 -16.65 16.55 -43.75
CA GLU A 252 -17.94 16.55 -44.46
C GLU A 252 -19.00 15.69 -43.76
N GLU A 253 -18.64 14.53 -43.19
CA GLU A 253 -19.60 13.70 -42.44
C GLU A 253 -19.97 14.31 -41.07
N PHE A 254 -19.08 15.10 -40.44
CA PHE A 254 -19.38 15.75 -39.17
C PHE A 254 -20.15 17.07 -39.33
N ALA A 255 -20.06 17.72 -40.49
CA ALA A 255 -20.80 18.96 -40.79
C ALA A 255 -22.23 18.72 -41.34
N GLY A 256 -22.64 17.46 -41.56
CA GLY A 256 -23.90 17.11 -42.21
C GLY A 256 -25.13 16.91 -41.30
N HIS A 257 -25.04 17.08 -39.98
CA HIS A 257 -26.16 16.89 -39.05
C HIS A 257 -26.65 18.17 -38.36
N THR A 258 -26.54 19.33 -39.01
CA THR A 258 -27.51 20.41 -38.79
C THR A 258 -28.67 20.23 -39.78
N GLY A 259 -29.45 19.16 -39.60
CA GLY A 259 -30.80 19.14 -40.16
C GLY A 259 -31.58 20.36 -39.61
N PRO A 260 -32.56 20.89 -40.34
CA PRO A 260 -33.42 21.95 -39.83
C PRO A 260 -33.96 21.53 -38.46
N ALA A 261 -33.91 22.44 -37.49
CA ALA A 261 -34.45 22.20 -36.17
C ALA A 261 -35.87 21.63 -36.31
N PRO A 262 -36.24 20.56 -35.58
CA PRO A 262 -37.60 20.07 -35.60
C PRO A 262 -38.52 21.24 -35.21
N THR A 263 -39.35 21.67 -36.15
CA THR A 263 -40.43 22.61 -35.88
C THR A 263 -41.36 21.92 -34.89
N ALA A 264 -41.34 22.41 -33.64
CA ALA A 264 -42.28 21.97 -32.63
C ALA A 264 -43.68 22.44 -33.05
N ASP A 265 -44.47 21.54 -33.61
CA ASP A 265 -45.92 21.70 -33.75
C ASP A 265 -46.53 21.72 -32.34
N MET A 266 -46.60 22.91 -31.75
CA MET A 266 -47.50 23.21 -30.64
C MET A 266 -48.88 23.55 -31.19
N GLU A 267 -49.61 22.54 -31.68
CA GLU A 267 -51.06 22.64 -31.83
C GLU A 267 -51.76 22.01 -30.62
N GLN A 268 -52.36 22.91 -29.83
CA GLN A 268 -53.70 22.81 -29.25
C GLN A 268 -54.09 21.52 -28.49
N ALA A 269 -54.21 21.68 -27.17
CA ALA A 269 -55.27 21.04 -26.42
C ALA A 269 -55.97 22.09 -25.54
N SER A 270 -57.18 22.43 -25.97
CA SER A 270 -58.22 23.12 -25.19
C SER A 270 -58.84 22.20 -24.15
#